data_AF-A0A8H3IW94-F1
#
_entry.id   AF-A0A8H3IW94-F1
#
_cell.length_a   1.000
_cell.length_b   1.000
_cell.length_c   1.000
_cell.angle_alpha   90.00
_cell.angle_beta   90.00
_cell.angle_gamma   90.00
#
_symmetry.space_group_name_H-M   'P 1'
#
loop_
_entity.id
_entity.type
_entity.pdbx_description
1 polymer ?
#
loop_
_entity_poly.entity_id
_entity_poly.type
_entity_poly.pdbx_seq_one_letter_code
_entity_poly.pdbx_strand_id
1 'polypeptide(L)'
;MMLGKRKAFQAVPPPRKKRKSASAIEEISFDFNAREDYLTGFHKRKLARIKHAKEEAAKKDREDKLAARKILREGRKVDLEKHVEAVNSMIREADVASDSSIERNWVEEEPWVGIEDNQHPLVDHEDEYVDEDRFTTVTVEAVDISKDGLQKAVQDEENEIEASDADKPDGKTPRTTALQGRTGSEKGKRIWTKEPPSGPRKKKKKFRYESKAERKATRYKEKLGNKAKARARKE
;
A
#
# COMPACT_ATOMS: atom_id res chain seq x y z
N MET A 1 -17.18 20.05 -47.15
CA MET A 1 -16.32 19.10 -46.39
C MET A 1 -14.92 19.67 -46.32
N MET A 2 -14.53 20.28 -45.19
CA MET A 2 -13.19 20.85 -45.01
C MET A 2 -12.26 19.78 -44.44
N LEU A 3 -11.28 19.32 -45.22
CA LEU A 3 -10.26 18.38 -44.74
C LEU A 3 -9.26 19.14 -43.84
N GLY A 4 -9.33 18.83 -42.54
CA GLY A 4 -8.38 19.33 -41.54
C GLY A 4 -6.96 18.84 -41.82
N LYS A 5 -6.03 19.79 -41.99
CA LYS A 5 -4.58 19.54 -42.12
C LYS A 5 -4.08 18.86 -40.84
N ARG A 6 -3.56 17.62 -40.96
CA ARG A 6 -2.96 16.89 -39.85
C ARG A 6 -1.66 17.58 -39.42
N LYS A 7 -1.55 17.95 -38.14
CA LYS A 7 -0.32 18.48 -37.54
C LYS A 7 0.80 17.43 -37.70
N ALA A 8 1.88 17.82 -38.37
CA ALA A 8 3.07 16.97 -38.48
C ALA A 8 3.66 16.73 -37.09
N PHE A 9 3.87 15.47 -36.73
CA PHE A 9 4.64 15.11 -35.54
C PHE A 9 6.07 15.61 -35.74
N GLN A 10 6.45 16.63 -34.98
CA GLN A 10 7.79 17.18 -34.99
C GLN A 10 8.74 16.11 -34.45
N ALA A 11 9.55 15.53 -35.33
CA ALA A 11 10.51 14.50 -34.98
C ALA A 11 11.49 15.06 -33.93
N VAL A 12 11.51 14.45 -32.75
CA VAL A 12 12.50 14.77 -31.70
C VAL A 12 13.89 14.53 -32.30
N PRO A 13 14.80 15.52 -32.27
CA PRO A 13 16.12 15.37 -32.84
C PRO A 13 16.86 14.21 -32.16
N PRO A 14 17.64 13.42 -32.93
CA PRO A 14 18.35 12.28 -32.39
C PRO A 14 19.28 12.73 -31.25
N PRO A 15 19.40 11.93 -30.18
CA PRO A 15 20.21 12.31 -29.02
C PRO A 15 21.65 12.58 -29.47
N ARG A 16 22.14 13.80 -29.20
CA ARG A 16 23.49 14.22 -29.55
C ARG A 16 24.48 13.26 -28.87
N LYS A 17 25.43 12.72 -29.64
CA LYS A 17 26.52 11.90 -29.11
C LYS A 17 27.22 12.72 -28.02
N LYS A 18 27.08 12.30 -26.75
CA LYS A 18 27.81 12.91 -25.64
C LYS A 18 29.30 12.81 -25.97
N ARG A 19 29.93 13.93 -26.30
CA ARG A 19 31.39 14.01 -26.42
C ARG A 19 31.92 13.56 -25.07
N LYS A 20 32.83 12.57 -25.07
CA LYS A 20 33.54 12.14 -23.87
C LYS A 20 34.17 13.40 -23.27
N SER A 21 33.70 13.85 -22.12
CA SER A 21 34.33 14.95 -21.40
C SER A 21 35.75 14.51 -21.09
N ALA A 22 36.71 15.12 -21.77
CA ALA A 22 38.13 14.92 -21.54
C ALA A 22 38.52 15.63 -20.24
N SER A 23 38.07 15.12 -19.10
CA SER A 23 38.82 15.36 -17.86
C SER A 23 40.08 14.50 -17.97
N ALA A 24 41.04 14.97 -18.75
CA ALA A 24 42.38 14.42 -18.77
C ALA A 24 42.97 14.78 -17.41
N ILE A 25 42.91 13.84 -16.48
CA ILE A 25 43.50 14.01 -15.17
C ILE A 25 45.02 14.03 -15.41
N GLU A 26 45.66 15.18 -15.18
CA GLU A 26 47.08 15.40 -15.47
C GLU A 26 47.97 14.51 -14.60
N GLU A 27 47.55 14.20 -13.37
CA GLU A 27 48.27 13.34 -12.44
C GLU A 27 47.31 12.40 -11.69
N ILE A 28 47.58 11.09 -11.78
CA ILE A 28 46.82 10.06 -11.06
C ILE A 28 47.60 9.70 -9.80
N SER A 29 47.16 10.20 -8.64
CA SER A 29 47.71 9.78 -7.35
C SER A 29 47.14 8.42 -6.95
N PHE A 30 48.01 7.44 -6.71
CA PHE A 30 47.63 6.14 -6.22
C PHE A 30 47.84 6.07 -4.71
N ASP A 31 46.75 6.22 -3.96
CA ASP A 31 46.76 5.95 -2.53
C ASP A 31 46.64 4.44 -2.29
N PHE A 32 47.72 3.84 -1.78
CA PHE A 32 47.78 2.42 -1.48
C PHE A 32 46.78 2.02 -0.39
N ASN A 33 46.49 2.91 0.59
CA ASN A 33 45.52 2.63 1.65
C ASN A 33 44.10 2.57 1.08
N ALA A 34 43.73 3.53 0.23
CA ALA A 34 42.45 3.50 -0.48
C ALA A 34 42.31 2.27 -1.39
N ARG A 35 43.42 1.79 -1.98
CA ARG A 35 43.45 0.55 -2.77
C ARG A 35 43.23 -0.68 -1.89
N GLU A 36 43.86 -0.76 -0.73
CA GLU A 36 43.67 -1.86 0.22
C GLU A 36 42.24 -1.91 0.77
N ASP A 37 41.68 -0.76 1.14
CA ASP A 37 40.26 -0.62 1.53
C ASP A 37 39.32 -0.97 0.37
N TYR A 38 39.71 -0.64 -0.87
CA TYR A 38 38.95 -1.05 -2.04
C TYR A 38 39.01 -2.56 -2.24
N LEU A 39 40.17 -3.21 -2.09
CA LEU A 39 40.28 -4.65 -2.31
C LEU A 39 39.66 -5.49 -1.17
N THR A 40 39.74 -5.03 0.08
CA THR A 40 39.23 -5.78 1.25
C THR A 40 37.81 -5.36 1.65
N GLY A 41 37.42 -4.12 1.36
CA GLY A 41 36.14 -3.52 1.77
C GLY A 41 34.93 -3.87 0.92
N PHE A 42 34.94 -4.95 0.15
CA PHE A 42 33.79 -5.35 -0.70
C PHE A 42 32.49 -5.48 0.10
N HIS A 43 32.56 -6.05 1.30
CA HIS A 43 31.40 -6.15 2.19
C HIS A 43 30.91 -4.77 2.63
N LYS A 44 31.83 -3.87 3.02
CA LYS A 44 31.52 -2.47 3.37
C LYS A 44 30.83 -1.75 2.21
N ARG A 45 31.33 -1.87 0.97
CA ARG A 45 30.70 -1.28 -0.22
C ARG A 45 29.35 -1.89 -0.56
N LYS A 46 29.20 -3.20 -0.37
CA LYS A 46 27.90 -3.87 -0.59
C LYS A 46 26.87 -3.36 0.42
N LEU A 47 27.25 -3.25 1.69
CA LEU A 47 26.38 -2.67 2.72
C LEU A 47 26.07 -1.19 2.43
N ALA A 48 27.06 -0.40 2.01
CA ALA A 48 26.85 0.99 1.62
C ALA A 48 25.87 1.13 0.45
N ARG A 49 26.00 0.29 -0.58
CA ARG A 49 25.03 0.25 -1.70
C ARG A 49 23.63 -0.12 -1.23
N ILE A 50 23.51 -1.10 -0.33
CA ILE A 50 22.21 -1.49 0.24
C ILE A 50 21.62 -0.34 1.07
N LYS A 51 22.43 0.34 1.88
CA LYS A 51 22.00 1.51 2.67
C LYS A 51 21.55 2.65 1.78
N HIS A 52 22.35 3.02 0.78
CA HIS A 52 22.00 4.06 -0.19
C HIS A 52 20.69 3.75 -0.92
N ALA A 53 20.52 2.51 -1.41
CA ALA A 53 19.27 2.11 -2.05
C ALA A 53 18.05 2.20 -1.11
N LYS A 54 18.23 1.88 0.18
CA LYS A 54 17.18 2.05 1.20
C LYS A 54 16.89 3.53 1.48
N GLU A 55 17.92 4.36 1.57
CA GLU A 55 17.80 5.80 1.80
C GLU A 55 17.10 6.50 0.63
N GLU A 56 17.46 6.16 -0.61
CA GLU A 56 16.78 6.67 -1.81
C GLU A 56 15.31 6.24 -1.87
N ALA A 57 15.02 4.98 -1.54
CA ALA A 57 13.64 4.49 -1.47
C ALA A 57 12.83 5.22 -0.39
N ALA A 58 13.41 5.44 0.79
CA ALA A 58 12.78 6.19 1.87
C ALA A 58 12.57 7.66 1.51
N LYS A 59 13.51 8.28 0.78
CA LYS A 59 13.38 9.65 0.30
C LYS A 59 12.23 9.77 -0.70
N LYS A 60 12.14 8.86 -1.67
CA LYS A 60 11.05 8.83 -2.64
C LYS A 60 9.69 8.60 -1.97
N ASP A 61 9.57 7.65 -1.05
CA ASP A 61 8.32 7.40 -0.33
C ASP A 61 7.85 8.63 0.47
N ARG A 62 8.77 9.41 1.05
CA ARG A 62 8.44 10.69 1.70
C ARG A 62 7.95 11.74 0.71
N GLU A 63 8.63 11.88 -0.43
CA GLU A 63 8.25 12.81 -1.50
C GLU A 63 6.86 12.46 -2.06
N ASP A 64 6.59 11.18 -2.30
CA ASP A 64 5.30 10.69 -2.80
C ASP A 64 4.17 10.93 -1.77
N LYS A 65 4.43 10.71 -0.48
CA LYS A 65 3.47 11.03 0.60
C LYS A 65 3.17 12.52 0.68
N LEU A 66 4.18 13.37 0.54
CA LEU A 66 3.98 14.83 0.54
C LEU A 66 3.19 15.28 -0.69
N ALA A 67 3.50 14.73 -1.87
CA ALA A 67 2.77 15.01 -3.10
C ALA A 67 1.30 14.57 -2.99
N ALA A 68 1.04 13.37 -2.48
CA ALA A 68 -0.32 12.87 -2.26
C ALA A 68 -1.11 13.77 -1.29
N ARG A 69 -0.50 14.19 -0.17
CA ARG A 69 -1.12 15.14 0.77
C ARG A 69 -1.41 16.49 0.12
N LYS A 70 -0.52 16.98 -0.74
CA LYS A 70 -0.72 18.23 -1.47
C LYS A 70 -1.93 18.11 -2.42
N ILE A 71 -2.03 17.02 -3.18
CA ILE A 71 -3.16 16.74 -4.07
C ILE A 71 -4.49 16.71 -3.27
N LEU A 72 -4.52 16.05 -2.11
CA LEU A 72 -5.72 16.01 -1.28
C LEU A 72 -6.12 17.40 -0.75
N ARG A 73 -5.15 18.22 -0.35
CA ARG A 73 -5.42 19.59 0.10
C ARG A 73 -5.93 20.48 -1.03
N GLU A 74 -5.33 20.36 -2.21
CA GLU A 74 -5.76 21.08 -3.41
C GLU A 74 -7.17 20.64 -3.83
N GLY A 75 -7.47 19.34 -3.81
CA GLY A 75 -8.81 18.81 -4.06
C GLY A 75 -9.85 19.40 -3.11
N ARG A 76 -9.59 19.35 -1.79
CA ARG A 76 -10.48 19.96 -0.79
C ARG A 76 -10.66 21.45 -1.00
N LYS A 77 -9.61 22.19 -1.36
CA LYS A 77 -9.71 23.63 -1.64
C LYS A 77 -10.63 23.91 -2.83
N VAL A 78 -10.44 23.16 -3.91
CA VAL A 78 -11.28 23.28 -5.12
C VAL A 78 -12.73 22.92 -4.82
N ASP A 79 -12.97 21.88 -4.03
CA ASP A 79 -14.34 21.47 -3.66
C ASP A 79 -15.02 22.52 -2.78
N LEU A 80 -14.28 23.14 -1.85
CA LEU A 80 -14.79 24.27 -1.05
C LEU A 80 -15.09 25.49 -1.93
N GLU A 81 -14.21 25.84 -2.87
CA GLU A 81 -14.44 26.94 -3.82
C GLU A 81 -15.71 26.71 -4.64
N LYS A 82 -15.87 25.52 -5.22
CA LYS A 82 -17.08 25.14 -5.96
C LYS A 82 -18.34 25.20 -5.10
N HIS A 83 -18.24 24.75 -3.85
CA HIS A 83 -19.38 24.78 -2.93
C HIS A 83 -19.79 26.22 -2.61
N VAL A 84 -18.83 27.10 -2.31
CA VAL A 84 -19.10 28.53 -2.10
C VAL A 84 -19.67 29.19 -3.35
N GLU A 85 -19.14 28.88 -4.53
CA GLU A 85 -19.71 29.34 -5.80
C GLU A 85 -21.16 28.88 -6.00
N ALA A 86 -21.46 27.62 -5.70
CA ALA A 86 -22.82 27.06 -5.80
C ALA A 86 -23.79 27.68 -4.78
N VAL A 87 -23.37 27.92 -3.54
CA VAL A 87 -24.21 28.62 -2.54
C VAL A 87 -24.43 30.06 -2.96
N ASN A 88 -23.40 30.76 -3.42
CA ASN A 88 -23.52 32.14 -3.90
C ASN A 88 -24.41 32.23 -5.14
N SER A 89 -24.41 31.24 -6.04
CA SER A 89 -25.34 31.21 -7.18
C SER A 89 -26.78 31.00 -6.72
N MET A 90 -27.03 30.09 -5.78
CA MET A 90 -28.36 29.87 -5.20
C MET A 90 -28.88 31.12 -4.49
N ILE A 91 -28.05 31.83 -3.73
CA ILE A 91 -28.43 33.10 -3.09
C ILE A 91 -28.77 34.15 -4.14
N ARG A 92 -27.96 34.30 -5.19
CA ARG A 92 -28.26 35.25 -6.28
C ARG A 92 -29.55 34.89 -7.03
N GLU A 93 -29.79 33.61 -7.27
CA GLU A 93 -31.03 33.13 -7.90
C GLU A 93 -32.24 33.39 -6.99
N ALA A 94 -32.09 33.19 -5.68
CA ALA A 94 -33.12 33.48 -4.67
C ALA A 94 -33.38 34.98 -4.51
N ASP A 95 -32.35 35.83 -4.51
CA ASP A 95 -32.51 37.30 -4.45
C ASP A 95 -33.27 37.81 -5.69
N VAL A 96 -32.94 37.30 -6.88
CA VAL A 96 -33.65 37.64 -8.13
C VAL A 96 -35.10 37.13 -8.11
N ALA A 97 -35.36 35.96 -7.54
CA ALA A 97 -36.72 35.44 -7.37
C ALA A 97 -37.52 36.17 -6.27
N SER A 98 -36.86 36.59 -5.19
CA SER A 98 -37.46 37.29 -4.05
C SER A 98 -37.82 38.74 -4.36
N ASP A 99 -37.06 39.44 -5.22
CA ASP A 99 -37.42 40.78 -5.70
C ASP A 99 -38.72 40.78 -6.55
N SER A 100 -39.15 39.62 -7.03
CA SER A 100 -40.42 39.44 -7.75
C SER A 100 -41.60 38.97 -6.88
N SER A 101 -41.41 38.73 -5.57
CA SER A 101 -42.47 38.21 -4.69
C SER A 101 -42.25 38.59 -3.22
N ILE A 102 -42.59 39.83 -2.84
CA ILE A 102 -42.61 40.26 -1.44
C ILE A 102 -44.01 40.06 -0.84
N GLU A 103 -44.25 38.89 -0.25
CA GLU A 103 -45.04 38.77 0.99
C GLU A 103 -44.16 38.09 2.04
N ARG A 104 -43.73 38.88 3.03
CA ARG A 104 -42.72 38.53 4.01
C ARG A 104 -43.37 37.84 5.21
N ASN A 105 -43.52 36.52 5.17
CA ASN A 105 -43.96 35.74 6.33
C ASN A 105 -42.79 35.54 7.31
N TRP A 106 -42.79 36.29 8.41
CA TRP A 106 -41.87 36.10 9.53
C TRP A 106 -42.34 34.89 10.35
N VAL A 107 -41.69 33.74 10.16
CA VAL A 107 -41.86 32.57 11.02
C VAL A 107 -40.94 32.75 12.24
N GLU A 108 -41.53 32.76 13.44
CA GLU A 108 -40.82 32.80 14.72
C GLU A 108 -39.76 31.70 14.81
N GLU A 109 -38.54 32.07 15.17
CA GLU A 109 -37.42 31.16 15.42
C GLU A 109 -37.73 30.27 16.63
N GLU A 110 -38.04 29.00 16.38
CA GLU A 110 -38.10 27.99 17.43
C GLU A 110 -36.72 27.84 18.10
N PRO A 111 -36.64 27.93 19.44
CA PRO A 111 -35.40 27.73 20.16
C PRO A 111 -34.93 26.28 19.98
N TRP A 112 -33.68 26.10 19.55
CA TRP A 112 -33.04 24.80 19.38
C TRP A 112 -33.11 23.99 20.68
N VAL A 113 -34.05 23.05 20.73
CA VAL A 113 -34.13 22.02 21.76
C VAL A 113 -32.99 21.06 21.44
N GLY A 114 -31.97 21.02 22.30
CA GLY A 114 -30.75 20.24 22.10
C GLY A 114 -31.06 18.78 21.73
N ILE A 115 -30.10 18.14 21.05
CA ILE A 115 -30.21 16.73 20.60
C ILE A 115 -30.66 15.89 21.80
N GLU A 116 -31.90 15.42 21.76
CA GLU A 116 -32.38 14.42 22.71
C GLU A 116 -31.49 13.20 22.54
N ASP A 117 -30.79 12.81 23.62
CA ASP A 117 -30.17 11.50 23.77
C ASP A 117 -31.28 10.45 23.80
N ASN A 118 -31.94 10.27 22.66
CA ASN A 118 -32.70 9.07 22.39
C ASN A 118 -31.65 7.96 22.37
N GLN A 119 -31.61 7.23 23.48
CA GLN A 119 -30.92 5.94 23.59
C GLN A 119 -31.43 5.07 22.45
N HIS A 120 -30.76 5.17 21.30
CA HIS A 120 -30.97 4.24 20.21
C HIS A 120 -30.73 2.85 20.81
N PRO A 121 -31.66 1.90 20.63
CA PRO A 121 -31.43 0.54 21.11
C PRO A 121 -30.09 0.08 20.53
N LEU A 122 -29.23 -0.48 21.40
CA LEU A 122 -27.99 -1.13 20.98
C LEU A 122 -28.39 -2.29 20.07
N VAL A 123 -28.48 -2.01 18.77
CA VAL A 123 -28.64 -3.04 17.77
C VAL A 123 -27.23 -3.47 17.41
N ASP A 124 -26.87 -4.68 17.80
CA ASP A 124 -25.68 -5.36 17.30
C ASP A 124 -25.84 -5.54 15.79
N HIS A 125 -25.36 -4.56 15.04
CA HIS A 125 -25.42 -4.56 13.59
C HIS A 125 -24.27 -5.42 13.04
N GLU A 126 -24.62 -6.61 12.53
CA GLU A 126 -23.71 -7.44 11.75
C GLU A 126 -23.67 -6.94 10.30
N ASP A 127 -22.78 -5.99 10.01
CA ASP A 127 -22.56 -5.55 8.63
C ASP A 127 -21.57 -6.50 7.91
N GLU A 128 -22.07 -7.28 6.95
CA GLU A 128 -21.27 -8.17 6.11
C GLU A 128 -20.45 -7.36 5.08
N TYR A 129 -19.18 -7.08 5.39
CA TYR A 129 -18.23 -6.51 4.43
C TYR A 129 -17.54 -7.63 3.63
N VAL A 130 -17.94 -7.83 2.38
CA VAL A 130 -17.32 -8.81 1.47
C VAL A 130 -16.18 -8.17 0.69
N ASP A 131 -14.97 -8.27 1.20
CA ASP A 131 -13.76 -8.05 0.38
C ASP A 131 -13.41 -9.35 -0.37
N GLU A 132 -13.44 -9.30 -1.70
CA GLU A 132 -13.35 -10.45 -2.64
C GLU A 132 -12.13 -11.38 -2.48
N ASP A 133 -11.15 -11.04 -1.63
CA ASP A 133 -9.88 -11.77 -1.53
C ASP A 133 -9.47 -12.16 -0.09
N ARG A 134 -10.19 -11.76 0.97
CA ARG A 134 -9.89 -12.15 2.38
C ARG A 134 -11.14 -12.14 3.28
N PHE A 135 -11.59 -13.31 3.72
CA PHE A 135 -12.60 -13.43 4.78
C PHE A 135 -11.95 -13.23 6.16
N THR A 136 -12.15 -12.04 6.75
CA THR A 136 -11.89 -11.78 8.17
C THR A 136 -13.15 -11.19 8.77
N THR A 137 -13.76 -11.87 9.74
CA THR A 137 -14.88 -11.34 10.49
C THR A 137 -14.36 -10.39 11.57
N VAL A 138 -14.92 -9.18 11.64
CA VAL A 138 -14.65 -8.20 12.69
C VAL A 138 -15.90 -8.10 13.54
N THR A 139 -15.79 -8.45 14.83
CA THR A 139 -16.87 -8.31 15.82
C THR A 139 -16.66 -7.00 16.57
N VAL A 140 -17.67 -6.13 16.59
CA VAL A 140 -17.66 -4.89 17.38
C VAL A 140 -18.42 -5.16 18.66
N GLU A 141 -17.71 -5.17 19.80
CA GLU A 141 -18.32 -5.32 21.12
C GLU A 141 -18.43 -3.94 21.79
N ALA A 142 -19.55 -3.69 22.48
CA ALA A 142 -19.71 -2.49 23.28
C ALA A 142 -18.76 -2.52 24.49
N VAL A 143 -18.00 -1.44 24.67
CA VAL A 143 -17.03 -1.27 25.75
C VAL A 143 -17.22 0.09 26.39
N ASP A 144 -17.33 0.11 27.71
CA ASP A 144 -17.46 1.33 28.48
C ASP A 144 -16.07 1.90 28.78
N ILE A 145 -15.90 3.20 28.51
CA ILE A 145 -14.66 3.92 28.76
C ILE A 145 -14.76 4.60 30.11
N SER A 146 -14.25 3.95 31.16
CA SER A 146 -14.14 4.53 32.49
C SER A 146 -12.73 5.08 32.74
N LYS A 147 -12.54 5.87 33.80
CA LYS A 147 -11.25 6.51 34.13
C LYS A 147 -10.11 5.49 34.34
N ASP A 148 -10.46 4.25 34.65
CA ASP A 148 -9.54 3.12 34.87
C ASP A 148 -9.31 2.26 33.61
N GLY A 149 -9.95 2.57 32.48
CA GLY A 149 -9.70 1.93 31.19
C GLY A 149 -10.96 1.45 30.46
N LEU A 150 -10.72 0.62 29.43
CA LEU A 150 -11.77 0.05 28.59
C LEU A 150 -12.33 -1.21 29.27
N GLN A 151 -13.56 -1.15 29.79
CA GLN A 151 -14.21 -2.26 30.46
C GLN A 151 -15.27 -2.87 29.52
N LYS A 152 -15.24 -4.19 29.36
CA LYS A 152 -16.27 -4.92 28.63
C LYS A 152 -17.54 -4.90 29.47
N ALA A 153 -18.62 -4.33 28.94
CA ALA A 153 -19.92 -4.35 29.61
C ALA A 153 -20.42 -5.79 29.62
N VAL A 154 -20.31 -6.47 30.76
CA VAL A 154 -20.92 -7.78 30.98
C VAL A 154 -22.37 -7.51 31.34
N GLN A 155 -23.28 -7.78 30.41
CA GLN A 155 -24.71 -7.80 30.68
C GLN A 155 -25.03 -9.08 31.45
N ASP A 156 -25.59 -8.93 32.64
CA ASP A 156 -25.99 -10.01 33.52
C ASP A 156 -27.04 -10.91 32.85
N GLU A 157 -26.61 -12.10 32.43
CA GLU A 157 -27.48 -13.27 32.27
C GLU A 157 -26.89 -14.36 33.16
N GLU A 158 -27.68 -14.74 34.16
CA GLU A 158 -27.38 -15.68 35.23
C GLU A 158 -26.72 -16.98 34.71
N ASN A 159 -25.50 -17.25 35.16
CA ASN A 159 -25.03 -18.61 35.43
C ASN A 159 -23.89 -18.58 36.45
N GLU A 160 -24.26 -18.95 37.66
CA GLU A 160 -23.45 -19.28 38.83
C GLU A 160 -22.36 -20.32 38.48
N ILE A 161 -21.12 -20.11 38.96
CA ILE A 161 -20.32 -21.09 39.74
C ILE A 161 -18.93 -20.48 40.04
N GLU A 162 -18.80 -20.14 41.34
CA GLU A 162 -17.68 -20.25 42.27
C GLU A 162 -16.24 -19.84 41.91
N ALA A 163 -15.75 -18.99 42.82
CA ALA A 163 -14.37 -18.60 43.05
C ALA A 163 -13.44 -19.77 43.45
N SER A 164 -12.16 -19.66 43.12
CA SER A 164 -11.10 -19.81 44.13
C SER A 164 -9.76 -19.26 43.63
N ASP A 165 -9.24 -18.33 44.41
CA ASP A 165 -7.89 -17.78 44.40
C ASP A 165 -7.02 -18.68 45.28
N ALA A 166 -5.87 -19.18 44.76
CA ALA A 166 -4.75 -19.69 45.56
C ALA A 166 -3.50 -19.96 44.69
N ASP A 167 -2.54 -19.06 44.85
CA ASP A 167 -1.10 -19.30 45.12
C ASP A 167 -0.13 -19.81 44.03
N LYS A 168 1.03 -19.12 43.99
CA LYS A 168 2.26 -19.39 43.20
C LYS A 168 3.18 -20.34 44.01
N PRO A 169 4.08 -21.17 43.42
CA PRO A 169 5.35 -20.66 42.88
C PRO A 169 6.05 -21.45 41.74
N ASP A 170 6.90 -20.70 41.04
CA ASP A 170 8.12 -21.02 40.30
C ASP A 170 8.34 -22.32 39.50
N GLY A 171 8.62 -22.10 38.22
CA GLY A 171 9.78 -22.71 37.57
C GLY A 171 9.53 -24.03 36.86
N LYS A 172 9.30 -23.96 35.54
CA LYS A 172 9.97 -24.73 34.46
C LYS A 172 9.08 -24.78 33.22
N THR A 173 9.51 -24.10 32.16
CA THR A 173 9.00 -24.29 30.80
C THR A 173 9.10 -25.76 30.39
N PRO A 174 8.07 -26.34 29.75
CA PRO A 174 8.16 -26.45 28.30
C PRO A 174 6.85 -26.10 27.58
N ARG A 175 7.06 -25.51 26.41
CA ARG A 175 6.12 -25.03 25.39
C ARG A 175 5.35 -26.18 24.71
N THR A 176 4.02 -26.10 24.59
CA THR A 176 3.16 -26.58 23.46
C THR A 176 1.71 -26.17 23.75
N THR A 177 0.98 -25.42 22.93
CA THR A 177 0.16 -25.82 21.74
C THR A 177 -0.71 -24.58 21.40
N ALA A 178 -1.15 -24.20 20.21
CA ALA A 178 -1.07 -24.73 18.86
C ALA A 178 -1.43 -23.56 17.90
N LEU A 179 -0.41 -22.92 17.32
CA LEU A 179 -0.55 -22.31 16.01
C LEU A 179 -0.43 -23.44 14.99
N GLN A 180 -1.57 -23.94 14.49
CA GLN A 180 -1.60 -24.79 13.29
C GLN A 180 -0.98 -23.99 12.13
N GLY A 181 -0.05 -24.48 11.31
CA GLY A 181 0.37 -25.85 11.10
C GLY A 181 0.50 -26.13 9.59
N ARG A 182 1.38 -25.41 8.87
CA ARG A 182 1.90 -25.89 7.57
C ARG A 182 3.40 -26.10 7.70
N THR A 183 3.71 -27.37 7.96
CA THR A 183 4.98 -27.99 8.28
C THR A 183 6.15 -27.53 7.39
N GLY A 184 6.93 -26.61 7.95
CA GLY A 184 8.32 -26.44 7.58
C GLY A 184 9.10 -27.66 8.05
N SER A 185 9.50 -28.49 7.08
CA SER A 185 10.78 -29.20 7.02
C SER A 185 11.65 -29.05 8.28
N GLU A 186 11.46 -29.92 9.27
CA GLU A 186 12.54 -30.30 10.15
C GLU A 186 13.68 -30.80 9.26
N LYS A 187 14.81 -30.09 9.31
CA LYS A 187 16.03 -30.52 8.65
C LYS A 187 16.65 -31.67 9.44
N GLY A 188 15.98 -32.80 9.47
CA GLY A 188 16.65 -34.08 9.64
C GLY A 188 17.58 -34.27 8.43
N LYS A 189 18.88 -34.42 8.69
CA LYS A 189 19.82 -34.88 7.66
C LYS A 189 19.28 -36.21 7.16
N ARG A 190 19.03 -36.33 5.85
CA ARG A 190 18.51 -37.55 5.24
C ARG A 190 19.44 -38.71 5.59
N ILE A 191 18.92 -39.71 6.29
CA ILE A 191 19.61 -40.99 6.48
C ILE A 191 19.77 -41.57 5.06
N TRP A 192 21.01 -41.84 4.65
CA TRP A 192 21.30 -42.40 3.34
C TRP A 192 20.89 -43.88 3.34
N THR A 193 19.64 -44.15 3.01
CA THR A 193 19.16 -45.51 2.73
C THR A 193 19.36 -45.81 1.24
N LYS A 194 19.73 -47.05 0.92
CA LYS A 194 19.91 -47.51 -0.48
C LYS A 194 18.61 -47.52 -1.27
N GLU A 195 17.46 -47.52 -0.60
CA GLU A 195 16.16 -47.53 -1.26
C GLU A 195 15.68 -46.11 -1.63
N PRO A 196 15.19 -45.91 -2.86
CA PRO A 196 14.63 -44.63 -3.28
C PRO A 196 13.36 -44.35 -2.46
N PRO A 197 13.15 -43.11 -1.98
CA PRO A 197 11.95 -42.78 -1.22
C PRO A 197 10.70 -43.04 -2.07
N SER A 198 9.82 -43.90 -1.55
CA SER A 198 8.51 -44.18 -2.13
C SER A 198 7.65 -42.91 -2.03
N GLY A 199 7.40 -42.28 -3.18
CA GLY A 199 6.50 -41.14 -3.28
C GLY A 199 6.90 -40.09 -4.34
N PRO A 200 5.94 -39.30 -4.85
CA PRO A 200 6.21 -38.26 -5.83
C PRO A 200 7.10 -37.17 -5.23
N ARG A 201 8.33 -37.04 -5.75
CA ARG A 201 9.26 -35.98 -5.35
C ARG A 201 8.65 -34.60 -5.64
N LYS A 202 8.52 -33.76 -4.61
CA LYS A 202 8.14 -32.35 -4.78
C LYS A 202 9.17 -31.67 -5.70
N LYS A 203 8.72 -31.20 -6.87
CA LYS A 203 9.58 -30.48 -7.83
C LYS A 203 10.06 -29.19 -7.15
N LYS A 204 11.38 -28.95 -7.18
CA LYS A 204 11.98 -27.71 -6.67
C LYS A 204 11.32 -26.51 -7.36
N LYS A 205 10.97 -25.47 -6.59
CA LYS A 205 10.49 -24.19 -7.16
C LYS A 205 11.60 -23.63 -8.05
N LYS A 206 11.30 -23.44 -9.34
CA LYS A 206 12.24 -22.81 -10.27
C LYS A 206 12.24 -21.31 -9.99
N PHE A 207 13.25 -20.83 -9.29
CA PHE A 207 13.53 -19.40 -9.20
C PHE A 207 13.78 -18.89 -10.61
N ARG A 208 13.04 -17.86 -11.01
CA ARG A 208 13.28 -17.11 -12.25
C ARG A 208 13.41 -15.65 -11.89
N TYR A 209 14.23 -14.95 -12.67
CA TYR A 209 14.49 -13.52 -12.52
C TYR A 209 13.30 -12.64 -12.91
N GLU A 210 12.34 -13.20 -13.65
CA GLU A 210 11.17 -12.50 -14.16
C GLU A 210 9.87 -13.17 -13.70
N SER A 211 8.86 -12.34 -13.44
CA SER A 211 7.49 -12.79 -13.19
C SER A 211 6.92 -13.55 -14.41
N LYS A 212 5.85 -14.34 -14.21
CA LYS A 212 5.22 -15.09 -15.32
C LYS A 212 4.70 -14.14 -16.41
N ALA A 213 4.25 -12.94 -16.02
CA ALA A 213 3.75 -11.91 -16.92
C ALA A 213 4.88 -11.28 -17.73
N GLU A 214 5.97 -10.86 -17.08
CA GLU A 214 7.18 -10.33 -17.76
C GLU A 214 7.73 -11.33 -18.77
N ARG A 215 7.86 -12.61 -18.38
CA ARG A 215 8.35 -13.65 -19.31
C ARG A 215 7.45 -13.83 -20.53
N LYS A 216 6.14 -13.68 -20.36
CA LYS A 216 5.21 -13.75 -21.51
C LYS A 216 5.43 -12.56 -22.43
N ALA A 217 5.60 -11.37 -21.88
CA ALA A 217 5.86 -10.15 -22.64
C ALA A 217 7.20 -10.20 -23.38
N THR A 218 8.28 -10.66 -22.73
CA THR A 218 9.61 -10.81 -23.37
C THR A 218 9.56 -11.84 -24.50
N ARG A 219 8.96 -13.01 -24.26
CA ARG A 219 8.75 -14.03 -25.31
C ARG A 219 7.92 -13.51 -26.49
N TYR A 220 6.90 -12.69 -26.23
CA TYR A 220 6.09 -12.11 -27.30
C TYR A 220 6.93 -11.14 -28.15
N LYS A 221 7.71 -10.27 -27.51
CA LYS A 221 8.65 -9.35 -28.18
C LYS A 221 9.70 -10.10 -29.01
N GLU A 222 10.29 -11.15 -28.45
CA GLU A 222 11.25 -12.02 -29.15
C GLU A 222 10.62 -12.69 -30.38
N LYS A 223 9.41 -13.24 -30.24
CA LYS A 223 8.67 -13.85 -31.37
C LYS A 223 8.40 -12.84 -32.48
N LEU A 224 7.97 -11.63 -32.13
CA LEU A 224 7.75 -10.55 -33.11
C LEU A 224 9.06 -10.17 -33.82
N GLY A 225 10.15 -9.99 -33.06
CA GLY A 225 11.46 -9.68 -33.62
C GLY A 225 11.98 -10.78 -34.55
N ASN A 226 11.84 -12.05 -34.15
CA ASN A 226 12.26 -13.19 -34.97
C ASN A 226 11.40 -13.32 -36.24
N LYS A 227 10.08 -13.06 -36.14
CA LYS A 227 9.19 -13.06 -37.31
C LYS A 227 9.55 -11.95 -38.29
N ALA A 228 9.84 -10.74 -37.80
CA ALA A 228 10.29 -9.62 -38.64
C ALA A 228 11.60 -9.94 -39.36
N LYS A 229 12.60 -10.47 -38.62
CA LYS A 229 13.88 -10.90 -39.18
C LYS A 229 13.72 -12.02 -40.22
N ALA A 230 12.80 -12.97 -40.00
CA ALA A 230 12.53 -14.04 -40.95
C ALA A 230 11.88 -13.53 -42.24
N ARG A 231 10.98 -12.53 -42.16
CA ARG A 231 10.40 -11.87 -43.33
C ARG A 231 11.46 -11.12 -44.15
N ALA A 232 12.32 -10.35 -43.47
CA ALA A 232 13.41 -9.61 -44.11
C ALA A 232 14.50 -10.49 -44.74
N ARG A 233 14.53 -11.80 -44.46
CA ARG A 233 15.41 -12.77 -45.14
C ARG A 233 14.75 -13.43 -46.36
N LYS A 234 13.43 -13.28 -46.49
CA LYS A 234 12.62 -13.90 -47.54
C LYS A 234 12.33 -12.92 -48.69
N GLU A 235 12.39 -11.62 -48.39
CA GLU A 235 12.57 -10.54 -49.38
C GLU A 235 14.04 -10.43 -49.78
#